data_AF-A0A2E5YTW3-F1
#
_entry.id   AF-A0A2E5YTW3-F1
#
_cell.length_a   1.000
_cell.length_b   1.000
_cell.length_c   1.000
_cell.angle_alpha   90.00
_cell.angle_beta   90.00
_cell.angle_gamma   90.00
#
_symmetry.space_group_name_H-M   'P 1'
#
loop_
_entity.id
_entity.type
_entity.pdbx_description
1 polymer ?
#
loop_
_entity_poly.entity_id
_entity_poly.type
_entity_poly.pdbx_seq_one_letter_code
_entity_poly.pdbx_strand_id
1 'polypeptide(L)'
;MDPRWTPLLKLQVVKGWIDSDGAPNYKGFDVAGDTTTEAGVDMATAERYGNGHGSLCAVFKDFDFDPSSPTYCDMKAVENPSPRWSLLDGVSCGDEARIDVCDDPKITTASQEQAWASPIWYAPTQQE
;
A
#
# COMPACT_ATOMS: atom_id res chain seq x y z
N MET A 1 -19.54 -9.85 7.66
CA MET A 1 -18.46 -8.83 7.73
C MET A 1 -17.34 -9.42 8.55
N ASP A 2 -16.11 -9.48 8.04
CA ASP A 2 -14.95 -9.95 8.80
C ASP A 2 -14.76 -9.03 10.03
N PRO A 3 -14.79 -9.56 11.27
CA PRO A 3 -14.66 -8.75 12.47
C PRO A 3 -13.27 -8.13 12.70
N ARG A 4 -12.29 -8.32 11.80
CA ARG A 4 -10.92 -7.83 12.03
C ARG A 4 -10.31 -7.19 10.78
N TRP A 5 -10.79 -5.99 10.44
CA TRP A 5 -10.15 -5.12 9.45
C TRP A 5 -8.67 -4.89 9.83
N THR A 6 -7.77 -4.94 8.85
CA THR A 6 -6.35 -4.66 9.10
C THR A 6 -6.19 -3.14 9.26
N PRO A 7 -5.55 -2.64 10.34
CA PRO A 7 -5.33 -1.20 10.50
C PRO A 7 -4.51 -0.61 9.36
N LEU A 8 -4.78 0.64 9.01
CA LEU A 8 -4.01 1.37 8.01
C LEU A 8 -2.61 1.68 8.55
N LEU A 9 -1.60 1.53 7.69
CA LEU A 9 -0.26 2.05 7.91
C LEU A 9 -0.21 3.52 7.51
N LYS A 10 -0.56 3.81 6.24
CA LYS A 10 -0.42 5.14 5.66
C LYS A 10 -1.31 5.39 4.45
N LEU A 11 -1.47 6.68 4.14
CA LEU A 11 -1.95 7.16 2.86
C LEU A 11 -0.75 7.68 2.05
N GLN A 12 -0.74 7.36 0.76
CA GLN A 12 0.25 7.87 -0.18
C GLN A 12 -0.42 8.54 -1.38
N VAL A 13 0.25 9.53 -1.95
CA VAL A 13 -0.05 10.06 -3.28
C VAL A 13 1.12 9.73 -4.20
N VAL A 14 0.85 9.19 -5.38
CA VAL A 14 1.89 9.04 -6.42
C VAL A 14 1.57 10.03 -7.54
N LYS A 15 2.50 10.94 -7.78
CA LYS A 15 2.49 11.87 -8.91
C LYS A 15 3.35 11.30 -10.02
N GLY A 16 2.88 11.36 -11.25
CA GLY A 16 3.71 11.21 -12.44
C GLY A 16 3.53 12.38 -13.40
N TRP A 17 4.59 12.78 -14.09
CA TRP A 17 4.56 13.89 -15.06
C TRP A 17 5.54 13.66 -16.19
N ILE A 18 5.34 14.38 -17.29
CA ILE A 18 6.31 14.44 -18.40
C ILE A 18 7.04 15.78 -18.32
N ASP A 19 8.37 15.75 -18.33
CA ASP A 19 9.20 16.97 -18.32
C ASP A 19 9.34 17.60 -19.71
N SER A 20 10.07 18.72 -19.79
CA SER A 20 10.28 19.47 -21.04
C SER A 20 11.01 18.69 -22.13
N ASP A 21 11.79 17.67 -21.74
CA ASP A 21 12.53 16.81 -22.67
C ASP A 21 11.67 15.61 -23.14
N GLY A 22 10.44 15.50 -22.63
CA GLY A 22 9.52 14.41 -22.92
C GLY A 22 9.75 13.17 -22.07
N ALA A 23 10.58 13.23 -21.02
CA ALA A 23 10.89 12.08 -20.18
C ALA A 23 9.85 11.91 -19.05
N PRO A 24 9.43 10.66 -18.76
CA PRO A 24 8.50 10.36 -17.68
C PRO A 24 9.19 10.41 -16.33
N ASN A 25 8.55 11.08 -15.38
CA ASN A 25 9.02 11.24 -14.00
C ASN A 25 7.92 10.83 -13.02
N TYR A 26 8.32 10.35 -11.82
CA TYR A 26 7.40 9.92 -10.78
C TYR A 26 7.91 10.30 -9.39
N LYS A 27 6.99 10.61 -8.47
CA LYS A 27 7.29 10.93 -7.08
C LYS A 27 6.18 10.42 -6.17
N GLY A 28 6.55 9.65 -5.15
CA GLY A 28 5.66 9.22 -4.08
C GLY A 28 5.72 10.18 -2.90
N PHE A 29 4.57 10.43 -2.29
CA PHE A 29 4.42 11.26 -1.11
C PHE A 29 3.66 10.49 -0.04
N ASP A 30 4.25 10.30 1.13
CA ASP A 30 3.52 9.83 2.31
C ASP A 30 2.74 11.03 2.86
N VAL A 31 1.40 10.97 2.83
CA VAL A 31 0.54 12.13 3.14
C VAL A 31 -0.11 12.05 4.52
N ALA A 32 -0.25 10.85 5.08
CA ALA A 32 -0.75 10.61 6.43
C ALA A 32 -0.34 9.21 6.92
N GLY A 33 -0.29 9.01 8.24
CA GLY A 33 0.10 7.75 8.87
C GLY A 33 1.60 7.62 9.09
N ASP A 34 2.08 6.38 9.24
CA ASP A 34 3.47 6.10 9.62
C ASP A 34 4.31 5.71 8.40
N THR A 35 5.56 6.17 8.35
CA THR A 35 6.49 5.86 7.25
C THR A 35 7.06 4.45 7.35
N THR A 36 7.11 3.89 8.57
CA THR A 36 7.58 2.55 8.88
C THR A 36 6.54 1.81 9.73
N THR A 37 6.35 0.53 9.47
CA THR A 37 5.45 -0.32 10.27
C THR A 37 6.19 -0.95 11.45
N GLU A 38 5.61 -0.86 12.63
CA GLU A 38 5.94 -1.71 13.78
C GLU A 38 4.98 -2.90 13.91
N ALA A 39 3.99 -2.99 13.02
CA ALA A 39 3.05 -4.09 12.93
C ALA A 39 3.57 -5.22 12.04
N GLY A 40 3.14 -6.43 12.35
CA GLY A 40 3.54 -7.64 11.65
C GLY A 40 2.63 -8.82 11.96
N VAL A 41 3.09 -10.00 11.54
CA VAL A 41 2.39 -11.28 11.72
C VAL A 41 3.30 -12.23 12.48
N ASP A 42 2.76 -12.84 13.53
CA ASP A 42 3.42 -13.92 14.25
C ASP A 42 3.33 -15.21 13.43
N MET A 43 4.48 -15.84 13.19
CA MET A 43 4.63 -16.99 12.29
C MET A 43 4.12 -18.30 12.87
N ALA A 44 4.02 -18.40 14.20
CA ALA A 44 3.56 -19.60 14.88
C ALA A 44 2.03 -19.62 15.03
N THR A 45 1.42 -18.44 15.14
CA THR A 45 -0.01 -18.28 15.45
C THR A 45 -0.81 -17.68 14.30
N ALA A 46 -0.15 -17.12 13.29
CA ALA A 46 -0.74 -16.28 12.24
C ALA A 46 -1.49 -15.04 12.78
N GLU A 47 -1.26 -14.67 14.04
CA GLU A 47 -1.87 -13.48 14.64
C GLU A 47 -1.13 -12.21 14.25
N ARG A 48 -1.89 -11.13 14.02
CA ARG A 48 -1.31 -9.80 13.79
C ARG A 48 -0.91 -9.16 15.11
N TYR A 49 0.19 -8.41 15.11
CA TYR A 49 0.60 -7.58 16.23
C TYR A 49 0.92 -6.16 15.76
N GLY A 50 1.11 -5.27 16.73
CA GLY A 50 1.46 -3.87 16.51
C GLY A 50 0.26 -2.96 16.31
N ASN A 51 0.55 -1.67 16.19
CA ASN A 51 -0.45 -0.61 16.10
C ASN A 51 -0.65 -0.16 14.65
N GLY A 52 -1.74 0.56 14.41
CA GLY A 52 -2.00 1.27 13.16
C GLY A 52 -3.22 2.16 13.31
N HIS A 53 -3.71 2.66 12.18
CA HIS A 53 -4.75 3.68 12.15
C HIS A 53 -6.10 3.07 11.74
N GLY A 54 -7.16 3.33 12.51
CA GLY A 54 -8.53 2.97 12.12
C GLY A 54 -9.09 3.86 11.01
N SER A 55 -8.55 5.07 10.87
CA SER A 55 -8.89 6.02 9.81
C SER A 55 -7.76 7.02 9.64
N LEU A 56 -7.52 7.47 8.41
CA LEU A 56 -6.57 8.54 8.09
C LEU A 56 -7.26 9.60 7.24
N CYS A 57 -6.92 10.86 7.48
CA CYS A 57 -7.45 12.00 6.75
C CYS A 57 -6.35 13.07 6.64
N ALA A 58 -6.14 13.60 5.44
CA ALA A 58 -5.17 14.66 5.20
C ALA A 58 -5.57 15.50 3.97
N VAL A 59 -5.04 16.72 3.92
CA VAL A 59 -5.07 17.57 2.73
C VAL A 59 -3.68 17.53 2.10
N PHE A 60 -3.60 17.05 0.87
CA PHE A 60 -2.36 17.05 0.10
C PHE A 60 -2.31 18.27 -0.83
N LYS A 61 -1.16 18.94 -0.87
CA LYS A 61 -0.86 20.03 -1.82
C LYS A 61 0.48 19.76 -2.48
N ASP A 62 0.47 19.71 -3.81
CA ASP A 62 1.67 19.60 -4.61
C ASP A 62 2.29 21.00 -4.82
N PHE A 63 3.37 21.29 -4.11
CA PHE A 63 4.11 22.56 -4.25
C PHE A 63 5.04 22.58 -5.47
N ASP A 64 5.34 21.41 -6.03
CA ASP A 64 6.19 21.24 -7.21
C ASP A 64 5.32 21.09 -8.49
N PHE A 65 4.04 21.49 -8.43
CA PHE A 65 3.12 21.37 -9.56
C PHE A 65 3.45 22.38 -10.65
N ASP A 66 3.68 21.88 -11.87
CA ASP A 66 3.87 22.68 -13.08
C ASP A 66 2.63 22.57 -13.98
N PRO A 67 1.85 23.66 -14.15
CA PRO A 67 0.65 23.64 -14.99
C PRO A 67 0.95 23.53 -16.50
N SER A 68 2.21 23.59 -16.91
CA SER A 68 2.64 23.38 -18.30
C SER A 68 2.97 21.92 -18.62
N SER A 69 3.12 21.06 -17.60
CA SER A 69 3.45 19.64 -17.77
C SER A 69 2.21 18.74 -17.64
N PRO A 70 1.97 17.82 -18.59
CA PRO A 70 1.01 16.73 -18.40
C PRO A 70 1.35 15.95 -17.13
N THR A 71 0.38 15.85 -16.22
CA THR A 71 0.58 15.28 -14.89
C THR A 71 -0.58 14.36 -14.53
N TYR A 72 -0.33 13.31 -13.76
CA TYR A 72 -1.36 12.53 -13.10
C TYR A 72 -1.01 12.32 -11.63
N CYS A 73 -2.04 12.18 -10.79
CA CYS A 73 -1.90 11.85 -9.38
C CYS A 73 -2.89 10.75 -9.01
N ASP A 74 -2.40 9.66 -8.41
CA ASP A 74 -3.24 8.66 -7.75
C ASP A 74 -3.04 8.70 -6.23
N MET A 75 -4.00 8.12 -5.51
CA MET A 75 -3.94 7.98 -4.06
C MET A 75 -3.99 6.49 -3.70
N LYS A 76 -3.23 6.11 -2.68
CA LYS A 76 -3.12 4.75 -2.17
C LYS A 76 -3.37 4.76 -0.67
N ALA A 77 -4.20 3.84 -0.20
CA ALA A 77 -4.30 3.49 1.21
C ALA A 77 -3.56 2.17 1.41
N VAL A 78 -2.58 2.15 2.32
CA VAL A 78 -1.73 0.99 2.61
C VAL A 78 -2.08 0.47 3.98
N GLU A 79 -2.43 -0.82 4.07
CA GLU A 79 -2.67 -1.49 5.35
C GLU A 79 -1.37 -1.95 6.00
N ASN A 80 -1.42 -2.24 7.30
CA ASN A 80 -0.37 -3.02 7.95
C ASN A 80 -0.30 -4.45 7.37
N PRO A 81 0.80 -5.19 7.62
CA PRO A 81 0.89 -6.57 7.18
C PRO A 81 -0.24 -7.46 7.72
N SER A 82 -0.73 -8.37 6.88
CA SER A 82 -1.73 -9.38 7.22
C SER A 82 -1.18 -10.79 6.91
N PRO A 83 -1.64 -11.82 7.63
CA PRO A 83 -1.18 -13.18 7.38
C PRO A 83 -1.63 -13.62 5.98
N ARG A 84 -0.71 -14.21 5.22
CA ARG A 84 -1.06 -14.84 3.94
C ARG A 84 -1.88 -16.10 4.21
N TRP A 85 -2.73 -16.48 3.24
CA TRP A 85 -3.54 -17.69 3.32
C TRP A 85 -2.74 -18.96 3.63
N SER A 86 -1.54 -19.12 3.08
CA SER A 86 -0.70 -20.30 3.30
C SER A 86 -0.22 -20.42 4.75
N LEU A 87 0.03 -19.27 5.41
CA LEU A 87 0.36 -19.25 6.83
C LEU A 87 -0.86 -19.61 7.69
N LEU A 88 -2.04 -19.08 7.35
CA LEU A 88 -3.29 -19.40 8.05
C LEU A 88 -3.61 -20.89 7.97
N ASP A 89 -3.49 -21.49 6.78
CA ASP A 89 -3.72 -22.91 6.57
C ASP A 89 -2.67 -23.76 7.31
N GLY A 90 -1.39 -23.40 7.24
CA GLY A 90 -0.33 -24.11 7.95
C GLY A 90 -0.51 -24.14 9.47
N VAL A 91 -0.99 -23.05 10.07
CA VAL A 91 -1.29 -22.99 11.52
C VAL A 91 -2.57 -23.76 11.85
N SER A 92 -3.59 -23.72 10.98
CA SER A 92 -4.90 -24.33 11.26
C SER A 92 -4.92 -25.85 11.08
N CYS A 93 -4.19 -26.36 10.08
CA CYS A 93 -4.19 -27.78 9.71
C CYS A 93 -3.23 -28.64 10.55
N GLY A 94 -2.28 -28.02 11.25
CA GLY A 94 -1.17 -28.74 11.91
C GLY A 94 -0.25 -29.44 10.92
N ASP A 95 0.80 -30.10 11.43
CA ASP A 95 1.88 -30.64 10.59
C ASP A 95 1.43 -31.79 9.65
N GLU A 96 0.34 -32.49 9.96
CA GLU A 96 -0.13 -33.64 9.18
C GLU A 96 -0.81 -33.26 7.84
N ALA A 97 -1.30 -32.02 7.72
CA ALA A 97 -1.97 -31.50 6.53
C ALA A 97 -1.26 -30.26 5.96
N ARG A 98 -0.01 -30.01 6.38
CA ARG A 98 0.86 -29.01 5.76
C ARG A 98 1.16 -29.41 4.31
N ILE A 99 0.96 -28.47 3.40
CA ILE A 99 1.33 -28.58 1.99
C ILE A 99 2.68 -27.89 1.76
N ASP A 100 3.45 -28.33 0.76
CA ASP A 100 4.82 -27.85 0.50
C ASP A 100 4.96 -26.32 0.45
N VAL A 101 3.91 -25.63 -0.02
CA VAL A 101 3.85 -24.16 -0.12
C VAL A 101 3.86 -23.45 1.25
N CYS A 102 3.53 -24.15 2.34
CA CYS A 102 3.54 -23.60 3.70
C CYS A 102 4.95 -23.42 4.27
N ASP A 103 5.90 -24.23 3.81
CA ASP A 103 7.28 -24.26 4.32
C ASP A 103 8.32 -23.81 3.26
N ASP A 104 7.87 -23.39 2.07
CA ASP A 104 8.75 -22.86 1.04
C ASP A 104 9.34 -21.50 1.49
N PRO A 105 10.66 -21.41 1.74
CA PRO A 105 11.29 -20.17 2.20
C PRO A 105 11.26 -19.04 1.16
N LYS A 106 10.90 -19.34 -0.11
CA LYS A 106 10.72 -18.34 -1.16
C LYS A 106 9.37 -17.63 -1.08
N ILE A 107 8.45 -18.14 -0.26
CA ILE A 107 7.08 -17.62 -0.16
C ILE A 107 6.97 -16.74 1.08
N THR A 108 6.58 -15.50 0.88
CA THR A 108 6.31 -14.59 1.99
C THR A 108 5.09 -15.06 2.76
N THR A 109 5.18 -15.01 4.08
CA THR A 109 4.15 -15.47 5.02
C THR A 109 3.21 -14.35 5.47
N ALA A 110 3.61 -13.10 5.23
CA ALA A 110 2.76 -11.93 5.32
C ALA A 110 2.59 -11.27 3.95
N SER A 111 1.45 -10.62 3.78
CA SER A 111 1.11 -9.78 2.64
C SER A 111 0.75 -8.38 3.12
N GLN A 112 0.94 -7.37 2.27
CA GLN A 112 0.53 -6.01 2.55
C GLN A 112 -0.46 -5.57 1.48
N GLU A 113 -1.71 -5.36 1.89
CA GLU A 113 -2.77 -4.95 1.00
C GLU A 113 -2.78 -3.43 0.82
N GLN A 114 -3.23 -3.01 -0.35
CA GLN A 114 -3.35 -1.61 -0.70
C GLN A 114 -4.55 -1.37 -1.59
N ALA A 115 -5.31 -0.31 -1.30
CA ALA A 115 -6.39 0.18 -2.14
C ALA A 115 -5.91 1.39 -2.93
N TRP A 116 -6.10 1.38 -4.25
CA TRP A 116 -5.72 2.49 -5.13
C TRP A 116 -6.97 3.18 -5.65
N ALA A 117 -6.99 4.51 -5.56
CA ALA A 117 -8.01 5.33 -6.16
C ALA A 117 -7.74 5.50 -7.66
N SER A 118 -8.79 5.82 -8.43
CA SER A 118 -8.61 6.21 -9.83
C SER A 118 -7.72 7.46 -9.92
N PRO A 119 -6.80 7.53 -10.89
CA PRO A 119 -5.94 8.69 -11.06
C PRO A 119 -6.73 9.91 -11.52
N ILE A 120 -6.31 11.07 -11.02
CA ILE A 120 -6.72 12.37 -11.53
C ILE A 120 -5.67 12.81 -12.54
N TRP A 121 -6.11 13.15 -13.75
CA TRP A 121 -5.25 13.60 -14.83
C TRP A 121 -5.36 15.10 -15.02
N TYR A 122 -4.24 15.75 -15.27
CA TYR A 122 -4.15 17.14 -15.67
C TYR A 122 -3.47 17.22 -17.05
N ALA A 123 -4.21 17.76 -18.01
CA ALA A 123 -3.70 18.08 -19.34
C ALA A 123 -3.63 19.60 -19.48
N PRO A 124 -2.46 20.18 -19.79
CA PRO A 124 -2.35 21.61 -20.08
C PRO A 124 -3.26 21.99 -21.25
N THR A 125 -4.10 23.00 -21.07
CA THR A 125 -4.84 23.61 -22.18
C THR A 125 -3.84 24.37 -23.05
N GLN A 126 -3.79 24.07 -24.35
CA GLN A 126 -3.08 24.92 -25.30
C GLN A 126 -3.70 26.33 -25.25
N GLN A 127 -2.89 27.34 -24.94
CA GLN A 127 -3.26 28.72 -25.26
C GLN A 127 -3.10 28.88 -26.77
N GLU A 128 -4.21 29.17 -27.45
CA GLU A 128 -4.21 29.63 -28.86
C GLU A 128 -3.52 30.98 -29.03
#